data_AF-A0A2G5TQM0-F1
#
_entry.id   AF-A0A2G5TQM0-F1
#
_cell.length_a   1.000
_cell.length_b   1.000
_cell.length_c   1.000
_cell.angle_alpha   90.00
_cell.angle_beta   90.00
_cell.angle_gamma   90.00
#
_symmetry.space_group_name_H-M   'P 1'
#
loop_
_entity.id
_entity.type
_entity.pdbx_description
1 polymer ?
#
loop_
_entity_poly.entity_id
_entity_poly.type
_entity_poly.pdbx_seq_one_letter_code
_entity_poly.pdbx_strand_id
1 'polypeptide(L)'
;MVIMIGRILRGTHSVEQAKSYLTMKKRFTCYSHFKESIDTIFEHLQVRDIPEFFKCPTVVTRGLMDIAKNIDSNVTSDQFIFAVHDFLFRRRRGSE
;
A
#
# COMPACT_ATOMS: atom_id res chain seq x y z
N MET A 1 1.65 -5.19 -3.68
CA MET A 1 1.35 -5.27 -2.24
C MET A 1 0.54 -4.06 -1.79
N VAL A 2 1.09 -2.83 -1.80
CA VAL A 2 0.43 -1.62 -1.28
C VAL A 2 -0.96 -1.36 -1.87
N ILE A 3 -1.13 -1.53 -3.19
CA ILE A 3 -2.43 -1.46 -3.88
C ILE A 3 -3.45 -2.42 -3.29
N MET A 4 -3.02 -3.65 -2.99
CA MET A 4 -3.90 -4.66 -2.43
C MET A 4 -4.24 -4.40 -0.97
N ILE A 5 -3.32 -3.79 -0.21
CA ILE A 5 -3.63 -3.31 1.15
C ILE A 5 -4.74 -2.26 1.09
N GLY A 6 -4.64 -1.26 0.20
CA GLY A 6 -5.72 -0.28 0.00
C GLY A 6 -7.05 -0.94 -0.39
N ARG A 7 -7.03 -1.94 -1.27
CA ARG A 7 -8.23 -2.69 -1.68
C ARG A 7 -8.84 -3.55 -0.56
N ILE A 8 -8.01 -4.13 0.31
CA ILE A 8 -8.45 -4.88 1.51
C ILE A 8 -9.07 -3.93 2.52
N LEU A 9 -8.43 -2.79 2.80
CA LEU A 9 -8.95 -1.77 3.71
C LEU A 9 -10.31 -1.23 3.26
N ARG A 10 -10.52 -1.14 1.93
CA ARG A 10 -11.81 -0.78 1.34
C ARG A 10 -12.85 -1.91 1.34
N GLY A 11 -12.48 -3.11 1.80
CA GLY A 11 -13.36 -4.29 1.80
C GLY A 11 -13.64 -4.86 0.40
N THR A 12 -12.92 -4.42 -0.64
CA THR A 12 -13.18 -4.87 -2.02
C THR A 12 -12.45 -6.16 -2.38
N HIS A 13 -11.39 -6.50 -1.64
CA HIS A 13 -10.58 -7.68 -1.89
C HIS A 13 -10.28 -8.41 -0.58
N SER A 14 -10.22 -9.74 -0.63
CA SER A 14 -9.74 -10.57 0.47
C SER A 14 -8.21 -10.69 0.46
N VAL A 15 -7.66 -11.23 1.55
CA VAL A 15 -6.22 -11.54 1.67
C VAL A 15 -5.80 -12.58 0.63
N GLU A 16 -6.65 -13.57 0.33
CA GLU A 16 -6.41 -14.60 -0.69
C GLU A 16 -6.29 -14.00 -2.09
N GLN A 17 -7.18 -13.06 -2.42
CA GLN A 17 -7.10 -12.32 -3.69
C GLN A 17 -5.82 -11.48 -3.77
N ALA A 18 -5.40 -10.88 -2.65
CA ALA A 18 -4.14 -10.15 -2.57
C ALA A 18 -2.91 -11.06 -2.77
N LYS A 19 -2.92 -12.27 -2.19
CA LYS A 19 -1.89 -13.30 -2.39
C LYS A 19 -1.79 -13.71 -3.86
N SER A 20 -2.93 -14.00 -4.49
CA SER A 20 -2.97 -14.37 -5.92
C SER A 20 -2.40 -13.26 -6.80
N TYR A 21 -2.61 -11.99 -6.45
CA TYR A 21 -2.02 -10.88 -7.21
C TYR A 21 -0.50 -10.80 -7.07
N LEU A 22 0.06 -11.20 -5.92
CA LEU A 22 1.51 -11.26 -5.74
C LEU A 22 2.17 -12.39 -6.54
N THR A 23 1.46 -13.42 -6.98
CA THR A 23 2.06 -14.46 -7.83
C THR A 23 2.06 -14.10 -9.31
N MET A 24 1.36 -13.03 -9.72
CA MET A 24 1.29 -12.59 -11.11
C MET A 24 2.61 -11.95 -11.59
N LYS A 25 3.11 -12.39 -12.75
CA LYS A 25 4.35 -11.88 -13.39
C LYS A 25 4.24 -10.43 -13.87
N LYS A 26 3.05 -10.00 -14.30
CA LYS A 26 2.76 -8.62 -14.69
C LYS A 26 1.64 -8.09 -13.82
N ARG A 27 1.88 -6.96 -13.17
CA ARG A 27 0.94 -6.30 -12.28
C ARG A 27 0.72 -4.89 -12.82
N PHE A 28 -0.47 -4.65 -13.34
CA PHE A 28 -0.89 -3.33 -13.77
C PHE A 28 -1.95 -2.80 -12.82
N THR A 29 -1.99 -1.48 -12.63
CA THR A 29 -3.05 -0.80 -11.91
C THR A 29 -3.21 0.57 -12.54
N CYS A 30 -4.45 0.93 -12.88
CA CYS A 30 -4.71 2.25 -13.43
C CYS A 30 -4.53 3.33 -12.35
N TYR A 31 -4.37 4.57 -12.81
CA TYR A 31 -4.17 5.72 -11.92
C TYR A 31 -5.31 5.89 -10.90
N SER A 32 -6.56 5.65 -11.27
CA SER A 32 -7.71 5.76 -10.35
C SER A 32 -7.61 4.78 -9.19
N HIS A 33 -7.43 3.49 -9.47
CA HIS A 33 -7.26 2.47 -8.42
C HIS A 33 -6.03 2.72 -7.55
N PHE A 34 -4.98 3.27 -8.14
CA PHE A 34 -3.79 3.68 -7.41
C PHE A 34 -4.12 4.83 -6.44
N LYS A 35 -4.79 5.89 -6.92
CA LYS A 35 -5.21 7.03 -6.09
C LYS A 35 -6.13 6.59 -4.96
N GLU A 36 -7.17 5.82 -5.26
CA GLU A 36 -8.09 5.28 -4.26
C GLU A 36 -7.36 4.49 -3.18
N SER A 37 -6.35 3.70 -3.56
CA SER A 37 -5.57 2.92 -2.59
C SER A 37 -4.77 3.81 -1.66
N ILE A 38 -4.17 4.90 -2.18
CA ILE A 38 -3.45 5.88 -1.35
C ILE A 38 -4.42 6.58 -0.41
N ASP A 39 -5.53 7.10 -0.93
CA ASP A 39 -6.49 7.86 -0.15
C ASP A 39 -7.06 7.00 1.00
N THR A 40 -7.39 5.73 0.72
CA THR A 40 -7.85 4.75 1.73
C THR A 40 -6.78 4.48 2.79
N ILE A 41 -5.52 4.32 2.39
CA ILE A 41 -4.41 4.09 3.34
C ILE A 41 -4.20 5.32 4.22
N PHE A 42 -4.27 6.52 3.67
CA PHE A 42 -4.10 7.77 4.40
C PHE A 42 -5.22 7.97 5.42
N GLU A 43 -6.47 7.71 5.01
CA GLU A 43 -7.62 7.71 5.90
C GLU A 43 -7.46 6.71 7.06
N HIS A 44 -7.06 5.47 6.75
CA HIS A 44 -6.85 4.43 7.76
C HIS A 44 -5.75 4.79 8.77
N LEU A 45 -4.68 5.44 8.30
CA LEU A 45 -3.56 5.87 9.14
C LEU A 45 -3.78 7.24 9.79
N GLN A 46 -4.90 7.92 9.52
CA GLN A 46 -5.17 9.29 9.95
C GLN A 46 -4.07 10.29 9.56
N VAL A 47 -3.52 10.11 8.36
CA VAL A 47 -2.47 10.96 7.78
C VAL A 47 -3.07 11.81 6.68
N ARG A 48 -2.76 13.11 6.65
CA ARG A 48 -3.32 14.05 5.68
C ARG A 48 -2.57 14.07 4.36
N ASP A 49 -1.25 13.86 4.40
CA ASP A 49 -0.41 13.98 3.23
C ASP A 49 0.87 13.12 3.29
N ILE A 50 1.56 13.05 2.15
CA ILE A 50 2.81 12.30 1.99
C ILE A 50 3.91 12.80 2.96
N PRO A 51 4.12 14.11 3.16
CA PRO A 51 5.05 14.59 4.18
C PRO A 51 4.76 14.06 5.60
N GLU A 52 3.51 14.13 6.06
CA GLU A 52 3.09 13.64 7.37
C GLU A 52 3.28 12.12 7.48
N PHE A 53 3.02 11.39 6.40
CA PHE A 53 3.30 9.96 6.30
C PHE A 53 4.77 9.62 6.60
N PHE A 54 5.71 10.40 6.04
CA PHE A 54 7.14 10.16 6.23
C PHE A 54 7.71 10.67 7.55
N LYS A 55 6.97 11.51 8.30
CA LYS A 55 7.39 11.95 9.64
C LYS A 55 7.30 10.85 10.69
N CYS A 56 6.42 9.86 10.50
CA CYS A 56 6.29 8.75 11.45
C CYS A 56 6.24 7.38 10.75
N PRO A 57 7.38 6.89 10.23
CA PRO A 57 7.45 5.59 9.58
C PRO A 57 7.00 4.45 10.49
N THR A 58 7.23 4.55 11.79
CA THR A 58 6.89 3.50 12.76
C THR A 58 5.38 3.28 12.90
N VAL A 59 4.58 4.36 12.90
CA VAL A 59 3.10 4.28 12.97
C VAL A 59 2.55 3.68 11.69
N VAL A 60 3.03 4.14 10.54
CA VAL A 60 2.72 3.58 9.22
C VAL A 60 3.03 2.09 9.17
N THR A 61 4.23 1.72 9.61
CA THR A 61 4.71 0.35 9.54
C THR A 61 3.84 -0.51 10.44
N ARG A 62 3.62 -0.17 11.71
CA ARG A 62 2.74 -0.96 12.58
C ARG A 62 1.32 -1.10 12.02
N GLY A 63 0.69 0.00 11.58
CA GLY A 63 -0.70 -0.01 11.15
C GLY A 63 -0.98 -0.87 9.92
N LEU A 64 -0.01 -0.98 9.00
CA LEU A 64 -0.18 -1.76 7.77
C LEU A 64 0.58 -3.08 7.75
N MET A 65 1.56 -3.27 8.63
CA MET A 65 2.44 -4.45 8.60
C MET A 65 1.69 -5.74 8.94
N ASP A 66 0.69 -5.70 9.81
CA ASP A 66 -0.13 -6.88 10.11
C ASP A 66 -0.87 -7.36 8.85
N ILE A 67 -1.42 -6.44 8.06
CA ILE A 67 -2.05 -6.74 6.78
C ILE A 67 -1.00 -7.24 5.78
N ALA A 68 0.16 -6.59 5.71
CA ALA A 68 1.25 -7.00 4.83
C ALA A 68 1.72 -8.43 5.13
N LYS A 69 1.87 -8.78 6.42
CA LYS A 69 2.25 -10.11 6.89
C LYS A 69 1.19 -11.18 6.61
N ASN A 70 -0.09 -10.81 6.64
CA ASN A 70 -1.16 -11.72 6.24
C ASN A 70 -1.13 -12.05 4.74
N ILE A 71 -0.65 -11.11 3.90
CA ILE A 71 -0.50 -11.32 2.46
C ILE A 71 0.81 -12.07 2.16
N ASP A 72 1.94 -11.61 2.71
CA ASP A 72 3.26 -12.19 2.55
C ASP A 72 3.96 -12.25 3.90
N SER A 73 4.01 -13.45 4.50
CA SER A 73 4.61 -13.66 5.82
C SER A 73 6.11 -13.34 5.87
N ASN A 74 6.79 -13.35 4.71
CA ASN A 74 8.23 -13.13 4.61
C ASN A 74 8.60 -11.65 4.45
N VAL A 75 7.63 -10.77 4.23
CA VAL A 75 7.90 -9.33 4.05
C VAL A 75 8.56 -8.74 5.30
N THR A 76 9.63 -7.98 5.13
CA THR A 76 10.27 -7.24 6.23
C THR A 76 9.73 -5.81 6.31
N SER A 77 9.91 -5.15 7.46
CA SER A 77 9.52 -3.76 7.63
C SER A 77 10.20 -2.85 6.60
N ASP A 78 11.48 -3.06 6.35
CA ASP A 78 12.25 -2.25 5.40
C ASP A 78 11.76 -2.44 3.95
N GLN A 79 11.49 -3.68 3.56
CA GLN A 79 10.89 -3.98 2.25
C GLN A 79 9.51 -3.33 2.12
N PHE A 80 8.72 -3.36 3.19
CA PHE A 80 7.40 -2.75 3.23
C PHE A 80 7.47 -1.23 3.09
N ILE A 81 8.32 -0.57 3.90
CA ILE A 81 8.55 0.87 3.86
C ILE A 81 9.03 1.29 2.46
N PHE A 82 9.99 0.56 1.89
CA PHE A 82 10.48 0.82 0.54
C PHE A 82 9.36 0.69 -0.50
N ALA A 83 8.52 -0.35 -0.41
CA ALA A 83 7.40 -0.54 -1.32
C ALA A 83 6.37 0.58 -1.22
N VAL A 84 6.07 1.08 -0.01
CA VAL A 84 5.16 2.22 0.16
C VAL A 84 5.80 3.50 -0.36
N HIS A 85 7.09 3.71 -0.12
CA HIS A 85 7.81 4.85 -0.66
C HIS A 85 7.82 4.85 -2.20
N ASP A 86 8.21 3.75 -2.84
CA ASP A 86 8.16 3.60 -4.31
C ASP A 86 6.74 3.81 -4.83
N PHE A 87 5.75 3.24 -4.13
CA PHE A 87 4.34 3.44 -4.47
C PHE A 87 3.98 4.92 -4.45
N LEU A 88 4.19 5.65 -3.35
CA LEU A 88 3.85 7.08 -3.26
C LEU A 88 4.63 7.95 -4.27
N PHE A 89 5.87 7.60 -4.61
CA PHE A 89 6.66 8.33 -5.61
C PHE A 89 6.19 8.13 -7.05
N ARG A 90 5.70 6.93 -7.40
CA ARG A 90 5.10 6.67 -8.72
C ARG A 90 3.89 7.57 -9.00
N ARG A 91 3.18 8.04 -7.97
CA ARG A 91 2.10 9.04 -8.10
C ARG A 91 2.60 10.32 -8.80
N ARG A 92 3.80 10.78 -8.45
CA ARG A 92 4.33 12.07 -8.92
C ARG A 92 4.68 12.05 -10.41
N ARG A 93 4.95 10.89 -11.00
CA ARG A 93 5.32 10.76 -12.42
C ARG A 93 4.13 10.67 -13.38
N GLY A 94 2.91 10.51 -12.87
CA GLY A 94 1.69 10.45 -13.68
C GLY A 94 0.85 11.73 -13.61
N SER A 95 1.45 12.85 -13.19
CA SER A 95 0.79 14.16 -13.06
C SER A 95 1.30 15.19 -14.07
N GLU A 96 1.88 14.72 -15.18
CA GLU A 96 2.25 15.51 -16.36
C GLU A 96 1.36 15.15 -17.54
#